data_AF-A0A811KA15-F1
#
_entry.id   AF-A0A811KA15-F1
#
_cell.length_a   1.000
_cell.length_b   1.000
_cell.length_c   1.000
_cell.angle_alpha   90.00
_cell.angle_beta   90.00
_cell.angle_gamma   90.00
#
_symmetry.space_group_name_H-M   'P 1'
#
loop_
_entity.id
_entity.type
_entity.pdbx_description
1 polymer ?
#
loop_
_entity_poly.entity_id
_entity_poly.type
_entity_poly.pdbx_seq_one_letter_code
_entity_poly.pdbx_strand_id
1 'polypeptide(L)'
;MFKEDKYPEDYKKSSTILIFKKGDEDRIENYRPISLMPPLYKIIAGTLAERIKKKITTTLAKEQFAYRSEVSTINPLYIVKQVVEKA
;
A
#
# COMPACT_ATOMS: atom_id res chain seq x y z
N MET A 1 10.22 14.34 -25.16
CA MET A 1 11.16 13.29 -25.54
C MET A 1 12.45 13.57 -24.78
N PHE A 2 12.86 12.68 -23.87
CA PHE A 2 14.04 12.88 -23.03
C PHE A 2 15.27 12.98 -23.94
N LYS A 3 15.88 14.18 -23.99
CA LYS A 3 16.99 14.50 -24.91
C LYS A 3 18.36 14.14 -24.35
N GLU A 4 18.43 13.71 -23.10
CA GLU A 4 19.65 13.28 -22.41
C GLU A 4 19.30 12.01 -21.61
N ASP A 5 20.24 11.08 -21.47
CA ASP A 5 20.15 9.88 -20.61
C ASP A 5 20.09 10.21 -19.10
N LYS A 6 19.66 11.42 -18.75
CA LYS A 6 19.60 11.94 -17.39
C LYS A 6 18.14 12.22 -17.01
N TYR A 7 17.67 11.50 -16.00
CA TYR A 7 16.43 11.83 -15.32
C TYR A 7 16.61 13.11 -14.51
N PRO A 8 15.66 14.07 -14.58
CA PRO A 8 15.70 15.25 -13.72
C PRO A 8 15.75 14.86 -12.24
N GLU A 9 16.60 15.52 -11.46
CA GLU A 9 16.83 15.20 -10.04
C GLU A 9 15.56 15.28 -9.20
N ASP A 10 14.63 16.17 -9.57
CA ASP A 10 13.36 16.32 -8.84
C ASP A 10 12.47 15.07 -8.92
N TYR A 11 12.60 14.24 -9.97
CA TYR A 11 11.90 12.96 -10.03
C TYR A 11 12.48 11.89 -9.10
N LYS A 12 13.67 12.13 -8.52
CA LYS A 12 14.32 11.23 -7.57
C LYS A 12 14.02 11.60 -6.12
N LYS A 13 13.42 12.77 -5.87
CA LYS A 13 13.11 13.28 -4.53
C LYS A 13 11.65 13.02 -4.17
N SER A 14 11.39 12.77 -2.89
CA SER A 14 10.05 12.70 -2.31
C SER A 14 9.90 13.77 -1.24
N SER A 15 8.67 14.23 -1.01
CA SER A 15 8.36 15.12 0.11
C SER A 15 7.63 14.33 1.18
N THR A 16 8.07 14.37 2.43
CA THR A 16 7.40 13.67 3.53
C THR A 16 6.56 14.64 4.33
N ILE A 17 5.28 14.32 4.50
CA ILE A 17 4.35 15.05 5.36
C ILE A 17 3.95 14.18 6.54
N LEU A 18 3.63 14.80 7.68
CA LEU A 18 3.11 14.11 8.85
C LEU A 18 1.59 14.23 8.89
N ILE A 19 0.89 13.12 9.07
CA ILE A 19 -0.56 13.09 9.24
C ILE A 19 -0.88 12.56 10.63
N PHE A 20 -1.57 13.37 11.44
CA PHE A 20 -2.04 12.94 12.76
C PHE A 20 -2.96 11.72 12.64
N LYS A 21 -2.74 10.71 13.49
CA LYS A 21 -3.51 9.45 13.49
C LYS A 21 -4.54 9.42 14.61
N LYS A 22 -4.10 9.51 15.86
CA LYS A 22 -4.92 9.47 17.09
C LYS A 22 -4.03 9.67 18.33
N GLY A 23 -4.62 10.05 19.46
CA GLY A 23 -3.92 10.18 20.74
C GLY A 23 -3.65 11.64 21.08
N ASP A 24 -2.50 11.89 21.67
CA ASP A 24 -2.00 13.21 22.05
C ASP A 24 -1.30 13.88 20.85
N GLU A 25 -1.70 15.10 20.48
CA GLU A 25 -1.16 15.83 19.33
C GLU A 25 0.28 16.35 19.58
N ASP A 26 0.70 16.48 20.83
CA ASP A 26 2.06 16.92 21.15
C ASP A 26 3.10 15.79 21.03
N ARG A 27 2.64 14.57 20.74
CA ARG A 27 3.46 13.35 20.65
C ARG A 27 3.68 12.93 19.21
N ILE A 28 4.93 12.98 18.76
CA ILE A 28 5.32 12.67 17.37
C ILE A 28 4.96 11.23 16.96
N GLU A 29 4.94 10.27 17.89
CA GLU A 29 4.56 8.88 17.64
C GLU A 29 3.10 8.70 17.19
N ASN A 30 2.26 9.71 17.44
CA ASN A 30 0.85 9.73 17.02
C ASN A 30 0.67 10.24 15.60
N TYR A 31 1.75 10.61 14.90
CA TYR A 31 1.73 10.99 13.49
C TYR A 31 2.23 9.85 12.60
N ARG A 32 1.64 9.74 11.42
CA ARG A 32 2.11 8.86 10.35
C ARG A 32 2.86 9.69 9.31
N PRO A 33 4.15 9.40 9.04
CA PRO A 33 4.82 9.99 7.89
C PRO A 33 4.28 9.39 6.59
N ILE A 34 3.98 10.26 5.61
CA ILE A 34 3.60 9.87 4.25
C ILE A 34 4.53 10.54 3.26
N SER A 35 5.19 9.73 2.43
CA SER A 35 6.02 10.21 1.32
C SER A 35 5.17 10.48 0.07
N LEU A 36 5.14 11.74 -0.34
CA LEU A 36 4.56 12.21 -1.59
C LEU A 36 5.58 12.00 -2.72
N MET A 37 5.35 10.96 -3.52
CA MET A 37 6.20 10.62 -4.66
C MET A 37 5.87 11.43 -5.92
N PRO A 38 6.87 11.72 -6.77
CA PRO A 38 6.66 12.36 -8.07
C PRO A 38 5.69 11.58 -8.96
N PRO A 39 4.92 12.25 -9.84
CA PRO A 39 3.92 11.59 -10.71
C PRO A 39 4.51 10.48 -11.58
N LEU A 40 5.69 10.69 -12.13
CA LEU A 40 6.36 9.71 -13.00
C LEU A 40 6.64 8.39 -12.25
N TYR A 41 7.14 8.48 -11.02
CA TYR A 41 7.34 7.31 -10.17
C TYR A 41 6.03 6.55 -9.95
N LYS A 42 4.94 7.26 -9.63
CA LYS A 42 3.63 6.64 -9.38
C LYS A 42 3.08 5.91 -10.62
N ILE A 43 3.28 6.46 -11.81
CA ILE A 43 2.87 5.81 -13.07
C ILE A 43 3.62 4.50 -13.29
N ILE A 44 4.95 4.53 -13.13
CA ILE A 44 5.81 3.34 -13.32
C ILE A 44 5.48 2.29 -12.25
N ALA A 45 5.44 2.69 -10.98
CA ALA A 45 5.15 1.81 -9.86
C ALA A 45 3.75 1.20 -9.96
N GLY A 46 2.73 1.98 -10.34
CA GLY A 46 1.37 1.49 -10.56
C GLY A 46 1.29 0.48 -11.69
N THR A 47 1.96 0.75 -12.82
CA THR A 47 2.03 -0.18 -13.95
C THR A 47 2.70 -1.49 -13.56
N LEU A 48 3.79 -1.42 -12.80
CA LEU A 48 4.50 -2.59 -12.29
C LEU A 48 3.64 -3.38 -11.29
N ALA A 49 2.98 -2.70 -10.37
CA ALA A 49 2.10 -3.30 -9.38
C ALA A 49 0.98 -4.10 -10.05
N GLU A 50 0.34 -3.57 -11.09
CA GLU A 50 -0.69 -4.30 -11.85
C GLU A 50 -0.14 -5.54 -12.57
N ARG A 51 1.07 -5.46 -13.12
CA ARG A 51 1.73 -6.62 -13.73
C ARG A 51 2.03 -7.71 -12.70
N ILE A 52 2.55 -7.33 -11.53
CA ILE A 52 2.84 -8.26 -10.43
C ILE A 52 1.54 -8.88 -9.92
N LYS A 53 0.51 -8.07 -9.68
CA LYS A 53 -0.81 -8.52 -9.20
C LYS A 53 -1.36 -9.65 -10.07
N LYS A 54 -1.33 -9.49 -11.40
CA LYS A 54 -1.77 -10.52 -12.36
C LYS A 54 -1.01 -11.85 -12.23
N LYS A 55 0.25 -11.81 -11.78
CA LYS A 55 1.09 -13.01 -11.62
C LYS A 55 0.95 -13.67 -10.24
N ILE A 56 0.83 -12.89 -9.18
CA ILE A 56 0.80 -13.42 -7.81
C ILE A 56 -0.59 -13.85 -7.35
N THR A 57 -1.67 -13.36 -7.97
CA THR A 57 -3.04 -13.61 -7.48
C THR A 57 -3.38 -15.12 -7.40
N THR A 58 -2.78 -15.95 -8.27
CA THR A 58 -2.97 -17.41 -8.25
C THR A 58 -2.07 -18.14 -7.27
N THR A 59 -0.99 -17.52 -6.79
CA THR A 59 0.00 -18.13 -5.89
C THR A 59 -0.14 -17.68 -4.44
N LEU A 60 -0.87 -16.59 -4.18
CA LEU A 60 -1.18 -16.14 -2.84
C LEU A 60 -2.00 -17.19 -2.06
N ALA A 61 -1.72 -17.29 -0.76
CA ALA A 61 -2.48 -18.14 0.16
C ALA A 61 -3.98 -17.82 0.12
N LYS A 62 -4.82 -18.84 0.40
CA LYS A 62 -6.27 -18.67 0.41
C LYS A 62 -6.72 -17.75 1.55
N GLU A 63 -5.94 -17.74 2.63
CA GLU A 63 -6.11 -16.97 3.84
C GLU A 63 -5.61 -15.52 3.68
N GLN A 64 -4.98 -15.18 2.54
CA GLN A 64 -4.59 -13.80 2.24
C GLN A 64 -5.79 -13.02 1.71
N PHE A 65 -6.42 -12.24 2.58
CA PHE A 65 -7.58 -11.39 2.25
C PHE A 65 -7.20 -9.94 1.96
N ALA A 66 -6.07 -9.45 2.46
CA ALA A 66 -5.67 -8.07 2.27
C ALA A 66 -5.12 -7.82 0.85
N TYR A 67 -5.47 -6.68 0.27
CA TYR A 67 -4.98 -6.18 -1.03
C TYR A 67 -5.24 -7.10 -2.23
N ARG A 68 -6.25 -7.97 -2.13
CA ARG A 68 -6.67 -8.90 -3.18
C ARG A 68 -8.05 -8.49 -3.71
N SER A 69 -8.25 -8.65 -5.01
CA SER A 69 -9.56 -8.39 -5.64
C SER A 69 -10.59 -9.44 -5.17
N GLU A 70 -11.87 -9.07 -5.17
CA GLU A 70 -13.00 -9.96 -4.84
C GLU A 70 -13.00 -10.53 -3.41
N VAL A 71 -12.22 -9.95 -2.48
CA VAL A 71 -12.24 -10.34 -1.07
C VAL A 71 -12.45 -9.13 -0.17
N SER A 72 -13.22 -9.34 0.91
CA SER A 72 -13.55 -8.32 1.90
C SER A 72 -12.96 -8.68 3.26
N THR A 73 -12.76 -7.69 4.12
CA THR A 73 -12.38 -7.88 5.53
C THR A 73 -13.47 -8.59 6.35
N ILE A 74 -14.70 -8.66 5.84
CA ILE A 74 -15.80 -9.41 6.45
C ILE A 74 -15.51 -10.93 6.45
N ASN A 75 -14.86 -11.44 5.39
CA ASN A 75 -14.54 -12.85 5.27
C ASN A 75 -13.67 -13.37 6.42
N PRO A 76 -12.48 -12.80 6.70
CA PRO A 76 -11.67 -13.23 7.83
C PRO A 76 -12.34 -12.97 9.18
N LEU A 77 -13.15 -11.92 9.32
CA LEU A 77 -13.90 -11.67 10.55
C LEU A 77 -14.87 -12.82 10.86
N TYR A 78 -15.61 -13.29 9.85
CA TYR A 78 -16.54 -14.41 10.00
C TYR A 78 -15.81 -15.73 10.28
N ILE A 79 -14.68 -15.97 9.60
CA ILE A 79 -13.84 -17.15 9.86
C ILE A 79 -13.38 -17.17 11.31
N VAL A 80 -12.85 -16.04 11.81
CA VAL A 80 -12.40 -15.93 13.22
C VAL A 80 -13.57 -16.18 14.16
N LYS A 81 -14.74 -15.58 13.91
CA LYS A 81 -15.94 -15.81 14.73
C LYS A 81 -16.33 -17.29 14.79
N GLN A 82 -16.38 -17.98 13.65
CA GLN A 82 -16.72 -19.40 13.60
C GLN A 82 -15.70 -20.29 14.32
N VAL A 83 -14.41 -19.96 14.23
CA VAL A 83 -13.36 -20.70 14.94
C VAL A 83 -13.52 -20.53 16.45
N VAL A 84 -13.81 -19.32 16.91
CA VAL A 84 -14.04 -19.03 18.34
C VAL A 84 -15.30 -19.71 18.87
N GLU A 85 -16.39 -19.76 18.10
CA GLU A 85 -17.65 -20.41 18.50
C GLU A 85 -17.58 -21.94 18.53
N LYS A 86 -16.64 -22.54 17.79
CA LYS A 86 -16.45 -24.00 17.71
C LYS A 86 -15.31 -24.53 18.57
N ALA A 87 -14.57 -23.64 19.23
CA ALA A 87 -13.54 -23.97 20.22
C ALA A 87 -14.19 -24.22 21.59
#